data_AF-A0A8I2YVT6-F1
#
_entry.id   AF-A0A8I2YVT6-F1
#
_cell.length_a   1.000
_cell.length_b   1.000
_cell.length_c   1.000
_cell.angle_alpha   90.00
_cell.angle_beta   90.00
_cell.angle_gamma   90.00
#
_symmetry.space_group_name_H-M   'P 1'
#
loop_
_entity.id
_entity.type
_entity.pdbx_description
1 polymer ?
#
loop_
_entity_poly.entity_id
_entity_poly.type
_entity_poly.pdbx_seq_one_letter_code
_entity_poly.pdbx_strand_id
1 'polypeptide(L)'
;MATFPEFNAEGHEKLLKLDEDSLKSEEGKKRWRDFINQYETKVKDFNFGSLIRTDATNEYTETNTIFVTRMQFYAIEIARNRLGLNDQAHEIAKADAEKERVKKEKAAATAGKKNGKS
;
A
#
# COMPACT_ATOMS: atom_id res chain seq x y z
N MET A 1 16.17 -0.38 -10.88
CA MET A 1 15.37 -1.54 -11.34
C MET A 1 15.68 -1.81 -12.80
N ALA A 2 16.49 -2.83 -13.13
CA ALA A 2 16.80 -3.13 -14.54
C ALA A 2 15.58 -3.67 -15.30
N THR A 3 14.69 -4.41 -14.61
CA THR A 3 13.52 -5.04 -15.22
C THR A 3 12.37 -4.07 -15.50
N PHE A 4 12.32 -2.92 -14.80
CA PHE A 4 11.28 -1.88 -14.92
C PHE A 4 11.93 -0.48 -14.97
N PRO A 5 12.58 -0.10 -16.09
CA PRO A 5 13.18 1.22 -16.23
C PRO A 5 12.16 2.36 -16.12
N GLU A 6 10.90 2.13 -16.52
CA GLU A 6 9.83 3.11 -16.46
C GLU A 6 9.47 3.56 -15.03
N PHE A 7 9.80 2.77 -14.01
CA PHE A 7 9.63 3.15 -12.61
C PHE A 7 10.75 4.06 -12.09
N ASN A 8 11.87 4.14 -12.81
CA ASN A 8 12.97 5.07 -12.51
C ASN A 8 12.92 6.33 -13.38
N ALA A 9 11.85 6.53 -14.17
CA ALA A 9 11.66 7.76 -14.93
C ALA A 9 11.55 8.97 -13.98
N GLU A 10 11.98 10.14 -14.46
CA GLU A 10 11.93 11.40 -13.72
C GLU A 10 10.49 11.68 -13.23
N GLY A 11 10.34 12.02 -11.96
CA GLY A 11 9.04 12.23 -11.32
C GLY A 11 8.33 10.96 -10.80
N HIS A 12 8.82 9.75 -11.12
CA HIS A 12 8.31 8.48 -10.58
C HIS A 12 6.79 8.29 -10.65
N GLU A 13 6.14 8.87 -11.66
CA GLU A 13 4.67 8.92 -11.77
C GLU A 13 4.04 7.52 -11.76
N LYS A 14 4.69 6.56 -12.43
CA LYS A 14 4.24 5.16 -12.47
C LYS A 14 4.41 4.40 -11.17
N LEU A 15 5.20 4.91 -10.22
CA LEU A 15 5.25 4.39 -8.85
C LEU A 15 4.26 5.14 -7.96
N LEU A 16 4.03 6.43 -8.19
CA LEU A 16 3.05 7.21 -7.44
C LEU A 16 1.64 6.70 -7.72
N LYS A 17 1.27 6.57 -9.00
CA LYS A 17 -0.02 6.06 -9.44
C LYS A 17 0.15 4.84 -10.34
N LEU A 18 -0.31 3.70 -9.84
CA LEU A 18 -0.29 2.44 -10.57
C LEU A 18 -1.42 2.41 -11.60
N ASP A 19 -1.07 2.01 -12.81
CA ASP A 19 -2.02 1.71 -13.87
C ASP A 19 -2.44 0.24 -13.79
N GLU A 20 -3.67 0.02 -13.36
CA GLU A 20 -4.26 -1.32 -13.19
C GLU A 20 -4.40 -2.06 -14.53
N ASP A 21 -4.70 -1.36 -15.62
CA ASP A 21 -4.85 -1.97 -16.94
C ASP A 21 -3.49 -2.46 -17.46
N SER A 22 -2.44 -1.66 -17.26
CA SER A 22 -1.07 -2.07 -17.58
C SER A 22 -0.63 -3.28 -16.76
N LEU A 23 -0.97 -3.34 -15.47
CA LEU A 23 -0.65 -4.48 -14.60
C LEU A 23 -1.39 -5.76 -14.99
N LYS A 24 -2.64 -5.63 -15.49
CA LYS A 24 -3.50 -6.75 -15.89
C LYS A 24 -3.34 -7.15 -17.36
N SER A 25 -2.64 -6.36 -18.16
CA SER A 25 -2.29 -6.72 -19.54
C SER A 25 -1.50 -8.04 -19.59
N GLU A 26 -1.60 -8.76 -20.71
CA GLU A 26 -0.87 -10.01 -20.89
C GLU A 26 0.65 -9.81 -20.81
N GLU A 27 1.13 -8.69 -21.36
CA GLU A 27 2.54 -8.28 -21.29
C GLU A 27 2.97 -7.96 -19.87
N GLY A 28 2.14 -7.20 -19.13
CA GLY A 28 2.37 -6.85 -17.73
C GLY A 28 2.43 -8.09 -16.85
N LYS A 29 1.45 -9.00 -16.97
CA LYS A 29 1.41 -10.28 -16.24
C LYS A 29 2.66 -11.10 -16.51
N LYS A 30 3.05 -11.26 -17.79
CA LYS A 30 4.23 -12.03 -18.16
C LYS A 30 5.49 -11.43 -17.55
N ARG A 31 5.70 -10.12 -17.70
CA ARG A 31 6.89 -9.42 -17.19
C ARG A 31 6.99 -9.50 -15.67
N TRP A 32 5.88 -9.31 -14.97
CA TRP A 32 5.85 -9.46 -13.53
C TRP A 32 6.12 -10.90 -13.11
N ARG A 33 5.52 -11.90 -13.77
CA ARG A 33 5.78 -13.32 -13.48
C ARG A 33 7.26 -13.68 -13.62
N ASP A 34 7.89 -13.22 -14.70
CA ASP A 34 9.32 -13.42 -14.97
C ASP A 34 10.21 -12.75 -13.89
N PHE A 35 9.80 -11.59 -13.37
CA PHE A 35 10.48 -10.93 -12.25
C PHE A 35 10.27 -11.65 -10.91
N ILE A 36 9.02 -11.99 -10.59
CA ILE A 36 8.61 -12.60 -9.31
C ILE A 36 9.28 -13.97 -9.12
N ASN A 37 9.32 -14.81 -10.16
CA ASN A 37 9.88 -16.16 -10.09
C ASN A 37 11.39 -16.18 -9.78
N GLN A 38 12.13 -15.08 -10.02
CA GLN A 38 13.54 -14.99 -9.64
C GLN A 38 13.78 -15.02 -8.12
N TYR A 39 12.71 -14.87 -7.34
CA TYR A 39 12.73 -14.81 -5.88
C TYR A 39 12.05 -16.01 -5.22
N GLU A 40 11.61 -17.02 -5.97
CA GLU A 40 10.91 -18.21 -5.46
C GLU A 40 11.68 -18.91 -4.32
N THR A 41 13.01 -19.02 -4.45
CA THR A 41 13.88 -19.66 -3.45
C THR A 41 14.43 -18.69 -2.40
N LYS A 42 14.21 -17.38 -2.57
CA LYS A 42 14.79 -16.33 -1.71
C LYS A 42 13.77 -15.72 -0.75
N VAL A 43 12.51 -15.68 -1.17
CA VAL A 43 11.43 -15.05 -0.42
C VAL A 43 10.35 -16.09 -0.16
N LYS A 44 10.09 -16.36 1.10
CA LYS A 44 8.99 -17.22 1.50
C LYS A 44 7.66 -16.62 1.04
N ASP A 45 6.79 -17.45 0.47
CA ASP A 45 5.45 -17.07 0.01
C ASP A 45 5.47 -15.88 -0.97
N PHE A 46 6.47 -15.86 -1.86
CA PHE A 46 6.72 -14.80 -2.85
C PHE A 46 5.50 -14.47 -3.75
N ASN A 47 4.66 -15.46 -4.00
CA ASN A 47 3.44 -15.38 -4.81
C ASN A 47 2.15 -15.17 -3.98
N PHE A 48 2.25 -14.99 -2.66
CA PHE A 48 1.09 -14.77 -1.79
C PHE A 48 0.36 -13.47 -2.13
N GLY A 49 -0.96 -13.47 -1.97
CA GLY A 49 -1.81 -12.30 -2.22
C GLY A 49 -1.56 -11.16 -1.25
N SER A 50 -1.51 -9.93 -1.73
CA SER A 50 -1.36 -8.72 -0.92
C SER A 50 -2.13 -7.56 -1.53
N LEU A 51 -2.62 -6.67 -0.68
CA LEU A 51 -3.27 -5.43 -1.13
C LEU A 51 -2.22 -4.33 -1.24
N ILE A 52 -2.30 -3.53 -2.31
CA ILE A 52 -1.46 -2.36 -2.52
C ILE A 52 -2.31 -1.17 -2.92
N ARG A 53 -1.86 0.03 -2.53
CA ARG A 53 -2.47 1.28 -2.96
C ARG A 53 -2.19 1.57 -4.43
N THR A 54 -3.21 1.91 -5.21
CA THR A 54 -3.01 2.37 -6.59
C THR A 54 -2.37 3.74 -6.59
N ASP A 55 -2.83 4.67 -5.76
CA ASP A 55 -2.21 5.96 -5.47
C ASP A 55 -1.49 5.93 -4.12
N ALA A 56 -0.17 6.16 -4.15
CA ALA A 56 0.70 6.16 -2.97
C ALA A 56 0.35 7.27 -1.96
N THR A 57 -0.28 8.35 -2.38
CA THR A 57 -0.54 9.53 -1.53
C THR A 57 -1.84 9.46 -0.74
N ASN A 58 -2.70 8.48 -1.05
CA ASN A 58 -4.03 8.33 -0.47
C ASN A 58 -4.09 7.12 0.48
N GLU A 59 -5.16 7.00 1.25
CA GLU A 59 -5.34 5.86 2.17
C GLU A 59 -5.86 4.61 1.41
N TYR A 60 -5.83 3.44 2.07
CA TYR A 60 -6.52 2.26 1.55
C TYR A 60 -8.04 2.46 1.51
N THR A 61 -8.59 2.46 0.30
CA THR A 61 -10.04 2.51 0.02
C THR A 61 -10.41 1.51 -1.05
N GLU A 62 -11.70 1.26 -1.26
CA GLU A 62 -12.18 0.36 -2.32
C GLU A 62 -11.66 0.76 -3.72
N THR A 63 -11.60 2.07 -4.01
CA THR A 63 -11.15 2.59 -5.31
C THR A 63 -9.65 2.81 -5.40
N ASN A 64 -8.94 2.85 -4.27
CA ASN A 64 -7.50 3.06 -4.20
C ASN A 64 -6.71 1.78 -3.89
N THR A 65 -7.32 0.60 -3.99
CA THR A 65 -6.68 -0.66 -3.58
C THR A 65 -6.85 -1.73 -4.63
N ILE A 66 -5.74 -2.39 -4.99
CA ILE A 66 -5.74 -3.55 -5.89
C ILE A 66 -5.03 -4.73 -5.26
N PHE A 67 -5.32 -5.92 -5.79
CA PHE A 67 -4.69 -7.16 -5.38
C PHE A 67 -3.46 -7.45 -6.24
N VAL A 68 -2.33 -7.70 -5.58
CA VAL A 68 -1.05 -8.04 -6.20
C VAL A 68 -0.40 -9.21 -5.47
N THR A 69 0.67 -9.76 -6.02
CA THR A 69 1.52 -10.72 -5.31
C THR A 69 2.44 -10.03 -4.31
N ARG A 70 2.92 -10.77 -3.31
CA ARG A 70 3.83 -10.28 -2.27
C ARG A 70 5.11 -9.68 -2.87
N MET A 71 5.68 -10.32 -3.90
CA MET A 71 6.88 -9.77 -4.55
C MET A 71 6.61 -8.50 -5.35
N GLN A 72 5.46 -8.38 -6.02
CA GLN A 72 5.04 -7.12 -6.63
C GLN A 72 4.92 -6.02 -5.57
N PHE A 73 4.24 -6.34 -4.46
CA PHE A 73 4.09 -5.43 -3.33
C PHE A 73 5.45 -4.95 -2.81
N TYR A 74 6.38 -5.87 -2.51
CA TYR A 74 7.71 -5.49 -2.04
C TYR A 74 8.48 -4.65 -3.05
N ALA A 75 8.47 -5.02 -4.34
CA ALA A 75 9.17 -4.25 -5.36
C ALA A 75 8.69 -2.79 -5.42
N ILE A 76 7.38 -2.58 -5.40
CA ILE A 76 6.76 -1.25 -5.52
C ILE A 76 6.90 -0.48 -4.20
N GLU A 77 6.52 -1.06 -3.06
CA GLU A 77 6.52 -0.34 -1.78
C GLU A 77 7.93 -0.04 -1.27
N ILE A 78 8.92 -0.91 -1.51
CA ILE A 78 10.32 -0.59 -1.18
C ILE A 78 10.78 0.62 -2.01
N ALA A 79 10.39 0.70 -3.28
CA ALA A 79 10.72 1.84 -4.13
C ALA A 79 10.05 3.12 -3.63
N ARG A 80 8.74 3.08 -3.37
CA ARG A 80 7.97 4.21 -2.81
C ARG A 80 8.59 4.70 -1.51
N ASN A 81 8.95 3.80 -0.60
CA ASN A 81 9.56 4.15 0.69
C ASN A 81 10.96 4.78 0.53
N ARG A 82 11.79 4.25 -0.37
CA ARG A 82 13.12 4.83 -0.65
C ARG A 82 13.04 6.23 -1.29
N LEU A 83 11.94 6.51 -1.99
CA LEU A 83 11.69 7.76 -2.70
C LEU A 83 10.81 8.75 -1.92
N GLY A 84 10.35 8.40 -0.71
CA GLY A 84 9.45 9.27 0.10
C GLY A 84 8.02 9.41 -0.46
N LEU A 85 7.62 8.58 -1.43
CA LEU A 85 6.29 8.69 -2.07
C LEU A 85 5.14 8.29 -1.14
N ASN A 86 5.44 7.64 -0.02
CA ASN A 86 4.48 7.18 0.98
C ASN A 86 4.24 8.19 2.12
N ASP A 87 4.96 9.32 2.15
CA ASP A 87 4.95 10.25 3.29
C ASP A 87 3.56 10.83 3.55
N GLN A 88 2.82 11.21 2.50
CA GLN A 88 1.48 11.76 2.64
C GLN A 88 0.49 10.74 3.24
N ALA A 89 0.50 9.50 2.75
CA ALA A 89 -0.34 8.44 3.31
C ALA A 89 0.01 8.15 4.77
N HIS A 90 1.30 8.23 5.12
CA HIS A 90 1.73 8.06 6.52
C HIS A 90 1.16 9.13 7.46
N GLU A 91 1.14 10.39 7.02
CA GLU A 91 0.56 11.49 7.82
C GLU A 91 -0.98 11.38 7.94
N ILE A 92 -1.66 10.94 6.87
CA ILE A 92 -3.10 10.66 6.91
C ILE A 92 -3.39 9.55 7.93
N ALA A 93 -2.66 8.44 7.87
CA ALA A 93 -2.83 7.32 8.78
C ALA A 93 -2.60 7.72 10.26
N LYS A 94 -1.61 8.58 10.54
CA LYS A 94 -1.40 9.14 11.89
C LYS A 94 -2.59 9.98 12.36
N ALA A 95 -3.08 10.88 11.50
CA ALA A 95 -4.19 11.75 11.83
C ALA A 95 -5.48 10.94 12.11
N ASP A 96 -5.73 9.89 11.34
CA ASP A 96 -6.90 9.03 11.52
C ASP A 96 -6.79 8.12 12.75
N ALA A 97 -5.59 7.57 13.03
CA ALA A 97 -5.34 6.84 14.27
C ALA A 97 -5.58 7.72 15.51
N GLU A 98 -5.18 9.00 15.47
CA GLU A 98 -5.41 9.94 16.55
C GLU A 98 -6.89 10.28 16.73
N LYS A 99 -7.62 10.53 15.63
CA LYS A 99 -9.07 10.75 15.68
C LYS A 99 -9.80 9.57 16.30
N GLU A 100 -9.42 8.34 15.94
CA GLU A 100 -10.02 7.12 16.50
C GLU A 100 -9.68 6.93 17.98
N ARG A 101 -8.46 7.25 18.41
CA ARG A 101 -8.08 7.25 19.83
C ARG A 101 -8.94 8.23 20.63
N VAL A 102 -9.06 9.47 20.18
CA VAL A 102 -9.87 10.50 20.84
C VAL A 102 -11.35 10.11 20.89
N LYS A 103 -11.91 9.52 19.83
CA LYS A 103 -13.29 9.02 19.82
C LYS A 103 -13.49 7.91 20.86
N LYS A 104 -12.57 6.94 20.93
CA LYS A 104 -12.63 5.83 21.91
C LYS A 104 -12.55 6.34 23.34
N GLU A 105 -11.65 7.29 23.62
CA GLU A 105 -11.52 7.91 24.94
C GLU A 105 -12.79 8.68 25.36
N LYS A 106 -13.38 9.47 24.43
CA LYS A 106 -14.64 10.18 24.68
C LYS A 106 -15.81 9.20 24.91
N ALA A 107 -15.88 8.11 24.14
CA ALA A 107 -16.89 7.07 24.32
C ALA A 107 -16.75 6.36 25.69
N ALA A 108 -15.52 6.04 26.11
CA ALA A 108 -15.25 5.45 27.43
C ALA A 108 -15.62 6.40 28.58
N ALA A 109 -15.27 7.70 28.47
CA ALA A 109 -15.58 8.71 29.49
C ALA A 109 -17.09 8.96 29.65
N THR A 110 -17.85 8.90 28.55
CA THR A 110 -19.31 9.05 28.56
C THR A 110 -20.02 7.79 29.09
N ALA A 111 -19.49 6.60 28.83
CA ALA A 111 -19.98 5.35 29.41
C ALA A 111 -19.76 5.30 30.94
N GLY A 112 -18.59 5.69 31.42
CA GLY A 112 -18.28 5.71 32.87
C GLY A 112 -19.16 6.66 33.68
N LYS A 113 -19.52 7.83 33.12
CA LYS A 113 -20.45 8.78 33.76
C LYS A 113 -21.90 8.27 33.87
N LYS A 114 -22.33 7.37 33.00
CA LYS A 114 -23.67 6.75 33.08
C LYS A 114 -23.74 5.69 34.18
N ASN A 115 -22.67 4.92 34.42
CA ASN A 115 -22.63 3.89 35.45
C ASN A 115 -22.45 4.44 36.88
N GLY A 116 -21.86 5.62 37.06
CA GLY A 116 -21.66 6.23 38.39
C GLY A 116 -22.84 7.05 38.93
N LYS A 117 -23.99 7.05 38.23
CA LYS A 117 -25.18 7.87 38.57
C LYS A 117 -26.41 7.03 38.94
N SER A 118 -26.22 5.73 39.23
CA SER A 118 -27.22 4.81 39.78
C SER A 118 -26.90 4.44 41.21
#